data_AF-A0A7Y1UQN0-F1
#
_entry.id   AF-A0A7Y1UQN0-F1
#
_cell.length_a   1.000
_cell.length_b   1.000
_cell.length_c   1.000
_cell.angle_alpha   90.00
_cell.angle_beta   90.00
_cell.angle_gamma   90.00
#
_symmetry.space_group_name_H-M   'P 1'
#
loop_
_entity.id
_entity.type
_entity.pdbx_description
1 polymer ?
#
loop_
_entity_poly.entity_id
_entity_poly.type
_entity_poly.pdbx_seq_one_letter_code
_entity_poly.pdbx_strand_id
1 'polypeptide(L)'
;MLYELLFPLADRHIIFNVFQYISFRAAGAMVTALLVSFVVGPLVIRRLERGNVGQVIRVEGPKSHRKKAGTPTMGGVIMLIAIVISTLLWAKIADPYINIALGMTLLMGGIGFWDDYLKVVRHESRGLIARQKFLWQMVAGITLGVFLLSQPLSAHDVTHRLVPFFKTVHLAFIPFVFPLFVALVVAGSANAVNLTDGLDGLAAGLSAIAALAFAVFAYVMGRVDTSFYLGLPYLPGAGELTVFAVAVAGSAIGFLWFNAPPALVFMGDTGSLALGGAIGTVAVLLKSELL
;
A
#
# COMPACT_ATOMS: atom_id res chain seq x y z
N MET A 1 14.05 10.21 5.33
CA MET A 1 14.91 11.37 4.99
C MET A 1 15.04 12.34 6.16
N LEU A 2 13.94 12.76 6.80
CA LEU A 2 13.97 13.64 7.99
C LEU A 2 14.64 12.97 9.19
N TYR A 3 14.45 11.67 9.39
CA TYR A 3 15.21 10.92 10.39
C TYR A 3 16.72 11.07 10.16
N GLU A 4 17.19 10.74 8.95
CA GLU A 4 18.62 10.80 8.61
C GLU A 4 19.21 12.21 8.70
N LEU A 5 18.41 13.24 8.40
CA LEU A 5 18.85 14.63 8.39
C LEU A 5 18.84 15.27 9.78
N LEU A 6 17.76 15.04 10.54
CA LEU A 6 17.48 15.80 11.77
C LEU A 6 17.91 15.06 13.03
N PHE A 7 17.82 13.73 13.07
CA PHE A 7 18.23 12.97 14.26
C PHE A 7 19.71 13.17 14.64
N PRO A 8 20.68 13.26 13.70
CA PRO A 8 22.07 13.57 14.05
C PRO A 8 22.27 14.95 14.69
N LEU A 9 21.30 15.86 14.57
CA LEU A 9 21.34 17.17 15.23
C LEU A 9 20.84 17.12 16.68
N ALA A 10 20.34 15.97 17.15
CA ALA A 10 19.86 15.78 18.53
C ALA A 10 20.97 16.01 19.56
N ASP A 11 22.23 15.70 19.21
CA ASP A 11 23.41 15.96 20.04
C ASP A 11 23.63 17.47 20.30
N ARG A 12 23.12 18.32 19.40
CA ARG A 12 23.19 19.79 19.53
C ARG A 12 21.91 20.39 20.11
N HIS A 13 20.75 19.86 19.72
CA HIS A 13 19.44 20.32 20.17
C HIS A 13 18.49 19.16 20.47
N ILE A 14 18.11 19.02 21.74
CA ILE A 14 17.25 17.92 22.24
C ILE A 14 15.92 17.77 21.49
N ILE A 15 15.39 18.85 20.90
CA ILE A 15 14.12 18.81 20.17
C ILE A 15 14.15 17.81 19.00
N PHE A 16 15.29 17.56 18.39
CA PHE A 16 15.40 16.61 17.28
C PHE A 16 15.39 15.15 17.72
N ASN A 17 15.48 14.87 19.03
CA ASN A 17 15.35 13.52 19.56
C ASN A 17 13.96 12.92 19.28
N VAL A 18 12.95 13.75 19.05
CA VAL A 18 11.59 13.28 18.68
C VAL A 18 11.57 12.41 17.42
N PHE A 19 12.51 12.61 16.49
CA PHE A 19 12.62 11.82 15.26
C PHE A 19 13.10 10.39 15.53
N GLN A 20 13.68 10.08 16.69
CA GLN A 20 14.01 8.70 17.05
C GLN A 20 12.74 7.82 17.19
N TYR A 21 11.64 8.40 17.67
CA TYR A 21 10.44 7.65 18.02
C TYR A 21 9.60 7.33 16.77
N ILE A 22 9.35 6.02 16.57
CA ILE A 22 8.49 5.53 15.48
C ILE A 22 7.09 6.13 15.59
N SER A 23 6.53 6.26 16.79
CA SER A 23 5.20 6.82 17.02
C SER A 23 5.08 8.27 16.52
N PHE A 24 6.06 9.12 16.82
CA PHE A 24 6.10 10.50 16.34
C PHE A 24 6.21 10.55 14.82
N ARG A 25 7.13 9.75 14.24
CA ARG A 25 7.31 9.69 12.78
C ARG A 25 6.09 9.12 12.06
N ALA A 26 5.40 8.14 12.65
CA ALA A 26 4.16 7.59 12.14
C ALA A 26 3.03 8.65 12.12
N ALA A 27 2.83 9.38 13.22
CA ALA A 27 1.86 10.48 13.27
C ALA A 27 2.19 11.56 12.23
N GLY A 28 3.46 11.95 12.13
CA GLY A 28 3.95 12.90 11.12
C GLY A 28 3.69 12.41 9.69
N ALA A 29 3.92 11.12 9.42
CA ALA A 29 3.69 10.51 8.11
C ALA A 29 2.20 10.49 7.73
N MET A 30 1.32 10.14 8.67
CA MET A 30 -0.12 10.15 8.43
C MET A 30 -0.62 11.56 8.09
N VAL A 31 -0.23 12.56 8.89
CA VAL A 31 -0.61 13.96 8.67
C VAL A 31 -0.02 14.47 7.34
N THR A 32 1.24 14.15 7.06
CA THR A 32 1.89 14.56 5.80
C THR A 32 1.20 13.96 4.59
N ALA A 33 0.85 12.66 4.63
CA ALA A 33 0.14 12.01 3.53
C ALA A 33 -1.24 12.66 3.29
N LEU A 34 -1.97 12.98 4.36
CA LEU A 34 -3.26 13.66 4.28
C LEU A 34 -3.13 15.08 3.69
N LEU A 35 -2.17 15.88 4.17
CA LEU A 35 -1.92 17.23 3.66
C LEU A 35 -1.48 17.21 2.19
N VAL A 36 -0.59 16.27 1.82
CA VAL A 36 -0.16 16.10 0.43
C VAL A 36 -1.36 15.74 -0.45
N SER A 37 -2.24 14.82 -0.02
CA SER A 37 -3.48 14.51 -0.74
C SER A 37 -4.36 15.76 -0.94
N PHE A 38 -4.50 16.62 0.05
CA PHE A 38 -5.32 17.85 -0.06
C PHE A 38 -4.71 18.90 -0.98
N VAL A 39 -3.38 19.02 -1.01
CA VAL A 39 -2.68 19.98 -1.88
C VAL A 39 -2.62 19.46 -3.33
N VAL A 40 -2.29 18.18 -3.51
CA VAL A 40 -2.09 17.57 -4.83
C VAL A 40 -3.42 17.19 -5.49
N GLY A 41 -4.43 16.82 -4.69
CA GLY A 41 -5.73 16.35 -5.17
C GLY A 41 -6.40 17.29 -6.17
N PRO A 42 -6.65 18.57 -5.82
CA PRO A 42 -7.28 19.53 -6.74
C PRO A 42 -6.48 19.73 -8.04
N LEU A 43 -5.14 19.68 -7.98
CA LEU A 43 -4.28 19.82 -9.15
C LEU A 43 -4.40 18.62 -10.09
N VAL A 44 -4.40 17.40 -9.54
CA VAL A 44 -4.54 16.16 -10.31
C VAL A 44 -5.94 16.06 -10.90
N ILE A 45 -6.99 16.34 -10.12
CA ILE A 45 -8.38 16.29 -10.59
C ILE A 45 -8.58 17.23 -11.79
N ARG A 46 -8.17 18.50 -11.68
CA ARG A 46 -8.25 19.46 -12.80
C ARG A 46 -7.50 19.01 -14.05
N ARG A 47 -6.37 18.31 -13.88
CA ARG A 47 -5.61 17.76 -15.02
C ARG A 47 -6.34 16.60 -15.67
N LEU A 48 -6.93 15.70 -14.88
CA LEU A 48 -7.70 14.57 -15.38
C LEU A 48 -8.98 15.04 -16.09
N GLU A 49 -9.67 16.05 -15.55
CA GLU A 49 -10.83 16.69 -16.19
C GLU A 49 -10.48 17.29 -17.55
N ARG A 50 -9.38 18.05 -17.63
CA ARG A 50 -8.90 18.65 -18.91
C ARG A 50 -8.48 17.61 -19.94
N GLY A 51 -7.99 16.45 -19.48
CA GLY A 51 -7.59 15.35 -20.35
C GLY A 51 -8.74 14.51 -20.88
N ASN A 52 -10.00 14.85 -20.58
CA ASN A 52 -11.19 14.03 -20.88
C ASN A 52 -11.06 12.58 -20.38
N VAL A 53 -10.36 12.38 -19.26
CA VAL A 53 -10.11 11.07 -18.61
C VAL A 53 -11.36 10.63 -17.83
N GLY A 54 -12.55 10.80 -18.40
CA GLY A 54 -13.81 10.36 -17.81
C GLY A 54 -13.99 8.85 -17.94
N GLN A 55 -14.61 8.19 -16.96
CA GLN A 55 -14.93 6.76 -17.11
C GLN A 55 -15.90 6.52 -18.29
N VAL A 56 -15.48 5.68 -19.24
CA VAL A 56 -16.37 5.10 -20.25
C VAL A 56 -17.21 4.01 -19.57
N ILE A 57 -18.51 4.27 -19.41
CA ILE A 57 -19.42 3.42 -18.63
C ILE A 57 -19.53 2.03 -19.28
N ARG A 58 -19.38 0.96 -18.48
CA ARG A 58 -19.74 -0.40 -18.91
C ARG A 58 -21.25 -0.53 -19.03
N VAL A 59 -21.72 -0.98 -20.19
CA VAL A 59 -23.16 -1.17 -20.50
C VAL A 59 -23.84 -2.17 -19.55
N GLU A 60 -23.08 -3.11 -18.98
CA GLU A 60 -23.55 -4.21 -18.12
C GLU A 60 -23.71 -3.84 -16.62
N GLY A 61 -23.41 -2.60 -16.20
CA GLY A 61 -23.46 -2.18 -14.79
C GLY A 61 -24.87 -1.78 -14.27
N PRO A 62 -25.08 -1.74 -12.93
CA PRO A 62 -26.36 -1.33 -12.34
C PRO A 62 -26.79 0.09 -12.77
N LYS A 63 -28.11 0.32 -12.95
CA LYS A 63 -28.66 1.60 -13.45
C LYS A 63 -28.25 2.83 -12.62
N SER A 64 -27.93 2.68 -11.34
CA SER A 64 -27.42 3.74 -10.46
C SER A 64 -26.05 4.30 -10.89
N HIS A 65 -25.22 3.51 -11.59
CA HIS A 65 -23.92 3.97 -12.11
C HIS A 65 -24.03 4.93 -13.30
N ARG A 66 -25.20 5.04 -13.94
CA ARG A 66 -25.41 5.96 -15.07
C ARG A 66 -25.39 7.44 -14.67
N LYS A 67 -25.63 7.77 -13.39
CA LYS A 67 -25.52 9.15 -12.86
C LYS A 67 -24.06 9.60 -12.63
N LYS A 68 -23.08 8.70 -12.76
CA LYS A 68 -21.65 8.94 -12.54
C LYS A 68 -20.87 9.26 -13.83
N ALA A 69 -21.58 9.57 -14.92
CA ALA A 69 -20.97 9.90 -16.19
C ALA A 69 -20.15 11.20 -16.07
N GLY A 70 -18.86 11.14 -16.45
CA GLY A 70 -17.99 12.32 -16.52
C GLY A 70 -17.03 12.51 -15.34
N THR A 71 -17.16 11.75 -14.24
CA THR A 71 -16.18 11.79 -13.15
C THR A 71 -14.83 11.23 -13.64
N PRO A 72 -13.71 11.93 -13.42
CA PRO A 72 -12.39 11.47 -13.87
C PRO A 72 -11.96 10.18 -13.15
N THR A 73 -11.25 9.31 -13.88
CA THR A 73 -10.58 8.11 -13.33
C THR A 73 -9.07 8.36 -13.16
N MET A 74 -8.35 7.43 -12.51
CA MET A 74 -6.92 7.52 -12.17
C MET A 74 -6.57 8.39 -10.95
N GLY A 75 -7.53 8.59 -10.04
CA GLY A 75 -7.33 9.29 -8.78
C GLY A 75 -6.27 8.64 -7.87
N GLY A 76 -5.97 7.35 -8.07
CA GLY A 76 -4.90 6.63 -7.37
C GLY A 76 -3.52 7.28 -7.48
N VAL A 77 -3.27 8.10 -8.50
CA VAL A 77 -2.04 8.90 -8.60
C VAL A 77 -1.88 9.84 -7.41
N ILE A 78 -2.96 10.42 -6.89
CA ILE A 78 -2.94 11.28 -5.69
C ILE A 78 -2.41 10.48 -4.50
N MET A 79 -2.92 9.24 -4.35
CA MET A 79 -2.54 8.36 -3.26
C MET A 79 -1.08 7.94 -3.34
N LEU A 80 -0.60 7.56 -4.54
CA LEU A 80 0.80 7.19 -4.76
C LEU A 80 1.75 8.35 -4.43
N ILE A 81 1.44 9.57 -4.88
CA ILE A 81 2.25 10.75 -4.57
C ILE A 81 2.29 10.99 -3.06
N ALA A 82 1.14 10.92 -2.38
CA ALA A 82 1.06 11.09 -0.93
C ALA A 82 1.84 10.01 -0.15
N ILE A 83 1.72 8.74 -0.54
CA ILE A 83 2.45 7.61 0.08
C ILE A 83 3.96 7.80 -0.09
N VAL A 84 4.41 8.09 -1.32
CA VAL A 84 5.84 8.23 -1.64
C VAL A 84 6.45 9.39 -0.87
N ILE A 85 5.87 10.59 -0.97
CA ILE A 85 6.40 11.79 -0.31
C ILE A 85 6.45 11.58 1.21
N SER A 86 5.35 11.09 1.79
CA SER A 86 5.28 10.89 3.23
C SER A 86 6.26 9.83 3.73
N THR A 87 6.35 8.68 3.04
CA THR A 87 7.28 7.61 3.42
C THR A 87 8.72 8.07 3.30
N LEU A 88 9.10 8.74 2.20
CA LEU A 88 10.47 9.23 2.01
C LEU A 88 10.83 10.28 3.07
N LEU A 89 9.89 11.13 3.48
CA LEU A 89 10.15 12.10 4.54
C LEU A 89 10.39 11.40 5.88
N TRP A 90 9.48 10.52 6.31
CA TRP A 90 9.43 10.07 7.70
C TRP A 90 10.05 8.69 7.98
N ALA A 91 10.09 7.78 7.01
CA ALA A 91 10.67 6.46 7.21
C ALA A 91 12.21 6.48 7.11
N LYS A 92 12.85 5.46 7.68
CA LYS A 92 14.26 5.17 7.44
C LYS A 92 14.42 4.49 6.08
N ILE A 93 14.91 5.24 5.09
CA ILE A 93 15.01 4.77 3.70
C ILE A 93 16.08 3.67 3.55
N ALA A 94 17.07 3.64 4.43
CA ALA A 94 18.05 2.56 4.46
C ALA A 94 17.44 1.21 4.89
N ASP A 95 16.24 1.21 5.48
CA ASP A 95 15.58 -0.01 5.93
C ASP A 95 15.03 -0.82 4.72
N PRO A 96 15.43 -2.09 4.55
CA PRO A 96 15.00 -2.90 3.41
C PRO A 96 13.50 -3.14 3.38
N TYR A 97 12.80 -3.17 4.54
CA TYR A 97 11.35 -3.32 4.58
C TYR A 97 10.65 -2.16 3.88
N ILE A 98 11.13 -0.93 4.08
CA ILE A 98 10.58 0.27 3.43
C ILE A 98 10.80 0.23 1.93
N ASN A 99 12.01 -0.14 1.49
CA ASN A 99 12.34 -0.19 0.06
C ASN A 99 11.49 -1.22 -0.68
N ILE A 100 11.27 -2.39 -0.08
CA ILE A 100 10.44 -3.44 -0.65
C ILE A 100 8.97 -3.00 -0.69
N ALA A 101 8.42 -2.49 0.43
CA ALA A 101 7.03 -2.06 0.51
C ALA A 101 6.72 -0.92 -0.48
N LEU A 102 7.59 0.10 -0.54
CA LEU A 102 7.43 1.22 -1.45
C LEU A 102 7.62 0.77 -2.91
N GLY A 103 8.63 -0.05 -3.19
CA GLY A 103 8.89 -0.60 -4.52
C GLY A 103 7.73 -1.43 -5.06
N MET A 104 7.17 -2.32 -4.25
CA MET A 104 6.00 -3.13 -4.63
C MET A 104 4.74 -2.28 -4.82
N THR A 105 4.54 -1.26 -3.99
CA THR A 105 3.42 -0.32 -4.13
C THR A 105 3.51 0.45 -5.46
N LEU A 106 4.70 0.94 -5.80
CA LEU A 106 4.95 1.64 -7.06
C LEU A 106 4.83 0.70 -8.26
N LEU A 107 5.32 -0.53 -8.16
CA LEU A 107 5.22 -1.55 -9.21
C LEU A 107 3.75 -1.89 -9.51
N MET A 108 2.97 -2.17 -8.46
CA MET A 108 1.54 -2.47 -8.60
C MET A 108 0.72 -1.26 -9.06
N GLY A 109 1.04 -0.08 -8.53
CA GLY A 109 0.47 1.18 -9.00
C GLY A 109 0.79 1.46 -10.46
N GLY A 110 2.00 1.11 -10.93
CA GLY A 110 2.42 1.22 -12.32
C GLY A 110 1.65 0.28 -13.25
N ILE A 111 1.41 -0.97 -12.83
CA ILE A 111 0.54 -1.91 -13.57
C ILE A 111 -0.88 -1.35 -13.68
N GLY A 112 -1.42 -0.79 -12.58
CA GLY A 112 -2.75 -0.19 -12.55
C GLY A 112 -2.85 1.08 -13.40
N PHE A 113 -1.81 1.92 -13.35
CA PHE A 113 -1.70 3.12 -14.19
C PHE A 113 -1.66 2.77 -15.66
N TRP A 114 -0.89 1.74 -16.04
CA TRP A 114 -0.85 1.26 -17.41
C TRP A 114 -2.22 0.76 -17.89
N ASP A 115 -2.94 0.02 -17.04
CA ASP A 115 -4.31 -0.42 -17.34
C ASP A 115 -5.27 0.76 -17.56
N ASP A 116 -5.32 1.70 -16.61
CA ASP A 116 -6.20 2.85 -16.71
C ASP A 116 -5.84 3.77 -17.88
N TYR A 117 -4.54 3.98 -18.14
CA TYR A 117 -4.06 4.75 -19.28
C TYR A 117 -4.54 4.14 -20.60
N LEU A 118 -4.48 2.81 -20.74
CA LEU A 118 -4.99 2.13 -21.94
C LEU A 118 -6.50 2.30 -22.12
N LYS A 119 -7.30 2.24 -21.04
CA LYS A 119 -8.76 2.50 -21.10
C LYS A 119 -9.03 3.89 -21.68
N VAL A 120 -8.26 4.88 -21.23
CA VAL A 120 -8.42 6.30 -21.60
C VAL A 120 -8.01 6.54 -23.05
N VAL A 121 -6.81 6.10 -23.44
CA VAL A 121 -6.30 6.33 -24.82
C VAL A 121 -7.16 5.60 -25.86
N ARG A 122 -7.60 4.38 -25.56
CA ARG A 122 -8.43 3.58 -26.48
C ARG A 122 -9.89 4.01 -26.50
N HIS A 123 -10.34 4.87 -25.58
CA HIS A 123 -11.75 5.23 -25.40
C HIS A 123 -12.65 4.01 -25.20
N GLU A 124 -12.10 2.96 -24.57
CA GLU A 124 -12.77 1.70 -24.33
C GLU A 124 -12.88 1.41 -22.84
N SER A 125 -13.93 0.69 -22.45
CA SER A 125 -14.10 0.25 -21.06
C SER A 125 -13.14 -0.89 -20.64
N ARG A 126 -12.31 -1.39 -21.57
CA ARG A 126 -11.35 -2.48 -21.37
C ARG A 126 -9.93 -1.94 -21.45
N GLY A 127 -9.16 -2.16 -20.39
CA GLY A 127 -7.74 -1.81 -20.31
C GLY A 127 -6.87 -2.97 -20.83
N LEU A 128 -5.94 -3.41 -20.00
CA LEU A 128 -5.19 -4.64 -20.22
C LEU A 128 -6.13 -5.85 -20.31
N ILE A 129 -5.66 -6.85 -21.05
CA ILE A 129 -6.30 -8.17 -21.04
C ILE A 129 -6.14 -8.73 -19.63
N ALA A 130 -7.22 -9.25 -19.03
CA ALA A 130 -7.20 -9.75 -17.65
C ALA A 130 -6.06 -10.74 -17.37
N ARG A 131 -5.75 -11.63 -18.32
CA ARG A 131 -4.61 -12.57 -18.24
C ARG A 131 -3.25 -11.86 -18.19
N GLN A 132 -3.07 -10.77 -18.93
CA GLN A 132 -1.83 -9.98 -18.90
C GLN A 132 -1.70 -9.21 -17.59
N LYS A 133 -2.78 -8.57 -17.12
CA LYS A 133 -2.80 -7.87 -15.84
C LYS A 133 -2.45 -8.82 -14.69
N PHE A 134 -3.09 -9.98 -14.65
CA PHE A 134 -2.81 -11.02 -13.66
C PHE A 134 -1.39 -11.56 -13.78
N LEU A 135 -0.88 -11.80 -15.01
CA LEU A 135 0.50 -12.25 -15.23
C LEU A 135 1.51 -11.27 -14.60
N TRP A 136 1.37 -9.96 -14.81
CA TRP A 136 2.28 -8.97 -14.24
C TRP A 136 2.23 -8.92 -12.71
N GLN A 137 1.04 -9.06 -12.12
CA GLN A 137 0.90 -9.15 -10.66
C GLN A 137 1.55 -10.42 -10.10
N MET A 138 1.40 -11.56 -10.79
CA MET A 138 2.02 -12.82 -10.41
C MET A 138 3.55 -12.73 -10.53
N VAL A 139 4.07 -12.17 -11.62
CA VAL A 139 5.52 -11.94 -11.80
C VAL A 139 6.06 -11.07 -10.67
N ALA A 140 5.39 -9.95 -10.36
CA ALA A 140 5.78 -9.06 -9.28
C ALA A 140 5.91 -9.80 -7.93
N GLY A 141 4.91 -10.59 -7.56
CA GLY A 141 4.94 -11.33 -6.30
C GLY A 141 5.89 -12.54 -6.29
N ILE A 142 6.08 -13.23 -7.43
CA ILE A 142 7.10 -14.29 -7.55
C ILE A 142 8.48 -13.67 -7.36
N THR A 143 8.77 -12.53 -8.01
CA THR A 143 10.04 -11.82 -7.85
C THR A 143 10.26 -11.41 -6.39
N LEU A 144 9.24 -10.91 -5.71
CA LEU A 144 9.32 -10.62 -4.26
C LEU A 144 9.65 -11.89 -3.46
N GLY A 145 8.95 -13.00 -3.71
CA GLY A 145 9.20 -14.25 -2.98
C GLY A 145 10.59 -14.83 -3.21
N VAL A 146 11.09 -14.81 -4.45
CA VAL A 146 12.47 -15.21 -4.78
C VAL A 146 13.49 -14.27 -4.13
N PHE A 147 13.21 -12.97 -4.12
CA PHE A 147 14.07 -11.99 -3.43
C PHE A 147 14.16 -12.30 -1.94
N LEU A 148 13.03 -12.55 -1.25
CA LEU A 148 13.04 -12.87 0.18
C LEU A 148 13.79 -14.17 0.51
N LEU A 149 13.75 -15.17 -0.39
CA LEU A 149 14.53 -16.40 -0.22
C LEU A 149 16.04 -16.18 -0.39
N SER A 150 16.43 -15.30 -1.30
CA SER A 150 17.84 -15.01 -1.57
C SER A 150 18.44 -13.96 -0.62
N GLN A 151 17.62 -13.09 -0.04
CA GLN A 151 18.00 -12.03 0.89
C GLN A 151 17.05 -12.01 2.11
N PRO A 152 17.22 -12.93 3.08
CA PRO A 152 16.43 -12.97 4.30
C PRO A 152 16.55 -11.68 5.12
N LEU A 153 15.43 -11.11 5.56
CA LEU A 153 15.39 -9.87 6.33
C LEU A 153 15.52 -10.07 7.86
N SER A 154 15.42 -11.32 8.33
CA SER A 154 15.50 -11.67 9.74
C SER A 154 16.10 -13.06 9.92
N ALA A 155 16.48 -13.41 11.15
CA ALA A 155 16.98 -14.74 11.48
C ALA A 155 15.89 -15.85 11.44
N HIS A 156 14.61 -15.48 11.37
CA HIS A 156 13.51 -16.43 11.26
C HIS A 156 13.45 -17.02 9.84
N ASP A 157 13.09 -18.31 9.74
CA ASP A 157 12.93 -18.99 8.46
C ASP A 157 11.96 -18.21 7.56
N VAL A 158 12.43 -17.81 6.38
CA VAL A 158 11.69 -17.00 5.41
C VAL A 158 10.36 -17.64 5.03
N THR A 159 10.32 -18.97 4.92
CA THR A 159 9.18 -19.75 4.45
C THR A 159 8.10 -19.97 5.49
N HIS A 160 8.38 -19.71 6.77
CA HIS A 160 7.44 -19.91 7.87
C HIS A 160 6.50 -18.71 8.02
N ARG A 161 5.19 -18.99 8.04
CA ARG A 161 4.09 -18.04 8.23
C ARG A 161 3.36 -18.28 9.54
N LEU A 162 2.94 -17.19 10.19
CA LEU A 162 2.19 -17.28 11.44
C LEU A 162 0.79 -17.80 11.18
N VAL A 163 0.35 -18.73 12.03
CA VAL A 163 -1.04 -19.19 12.06
C VAL A 163 -1.74 -18.47 13.22
N PRO A 164 -2.80 -17.68 12.96
CA PRO A 164 -3.51 -16.98 14.01
C PRO A 164 -3.96 -17.93 15.12
N PHE A 165 -3.99 -17.44 16.36
CA PHE A 165 -4.39 -18.20 17.56
C PHE A 165 -3.45 -19.33 18.00
N PHE A 166 -2.47 -19.73 17.18
CA PHE A 166 -1.50 -20.79 17.51
C PHE A 166 -0.07 -20.25 17.55
N LYS A 167 0.50 -20.09 18.76
CA LYS A 167 1.84 -19.48 18.94
C LYS A 167 3.01 -20.33 18.43
N THR A 168 2.85 -21.65 18.45
CA THR A 168 3.91 -22.63 18.11
C THR A 168 3.69 -23.31 16.76
N VAL A 169 2.54 -23.10 16.13
CA VAL A 169 2.21 -23.69 14.84
C VAL A 169 2.55 -22.68 13.75
N HIS A 170 3.39 -23.11 12.81
CA HIS A 170 3.78 -22.31 11.66
C HIS A 170 3.41 -23.06 10.39
N LEU A 171 2.91 -22.33 9.40
CA LEU A 171 2.75 -22.86 8.06
C LEU A 171 4.11 -22.72 7.35
N ALA A 172 4.79 -23.85 7.15
CA ALA A 172 6.08 -23.90 6.48
C ALA A 172 5.90 -24.29 5.01
N PHE A 173 6.33 -23.42 4.10
CA PHE A 173 6.28 -23.71 2.67
C PHE A 173 7.59 -24.33 2.19
N ILE A 174 7.49 -25.26 1.23
CA ILE A 174 8.68 -25.71 0.50
C ILE A 174 9.28 -24.49 -0.22
N PRO A 175 10.60 -24.24 -0.14
CA PRO A 175 11.22 -23.02 -0.67
C PRO A 175 10.87 -22.72 -2.13
N PHE A 176 10.75 -23.73 -3.00
CA PHE A 176 10.36 -23.52 -4.40
C PHE A 176 8.88 -23.13 -4.59
N VAL A 177 8.00 -23.51 -3.66
CA VAL A 177 6.57 -23.17 -3.67
C VAL A 177 6.30 -21.81 -3.05
N PHE A 178 7.17 -21.36 -2.15
CA PHE A 178 7.03 -20.12 -1.43
C PHE A 178 6.84 -18.86 -2.31
N PRO A 179 7.59 -18.67 -3.42
CA PRO A 179 7.36 -17.53 -4.31
C PRO A 179 5.97 -17.52 -4.94
N LEU A 180 5.42 -18.70 -5.24
CA LEU A 180 4.05 -18.81 -5.73
C LEU A 180 3.04 -18.38 -4.65
N PHE A 181 3.25 -18.79 -3.40
CA PHE A 181 2.41 -18.34 -2.28
C PHE A 181 2.46 -16.81 -2.12
N VAL A 182 3.65 -16.20 -2.12
CA VAL A 182 3.80 -14.74 -2.05
C VAL A 182 3.08 -14.05 -3.20
N ALA A 183 3.19 -14.60 -4.41
CA ALA A 183 2.48 -14.09 -5.58
C ALA A 183 0.96 -14.13 -5.43
N LEU A 184 0.42 -15.23 -4.90
CA LEU A 184 -1.01 -15.35 -4.65
C LEU A 184 -1.50 -14.37 -3.58
N VAL A 185 -0.74 -14.15 -2.51
CA VAL A 185 -1.08 -13.14 -1.48
C VAL A 185 -1.09 -11.74 -2.10
N VAL A 186 0.00 -11.35 -2.75
CA VAL A 186 0.15 -9.99 -3.28
C VAL A 186 -0.83 -9.71 -4.42
N ALA A 187 -0.94 -10.61 -5.41
CA ALA A 187 -1.91 -10.47 -6.49
C ALA A 187 -3.36 -10.60 -5.98
N GLY A 188 -3.60 -11.50 -5.03
CA GLY A 188 -4.91 -11.69 -4.38
C GLY A 188 -5.38 -10.41 -3.68
N SER A 189 -4.54 -9.82 -2.83
CA SER A 189 -4.84 -8.56 -2.14
C SER A 189 -5.07 -7.42 -3.14
N ALA A 190 -4.24 -7.29 -4.18
CA ALA A 190 -4.42 -6.27 -5.22
C ALA A 190 -5.78 -6.39 -5.94
N ASN A 191 -6.18 -7.61 -6.31
CA ASN A 191 -7.46 -7.83 -6.98
C ASN A 191 -8.65 -7.74 -6.01
N ALA A 192 -8.49 -8.07 -4.73
CA ALA A 192 -9.52 -7.89 -3.72
C ALA A 192 -9.85 -6.40 -3.51
N VAL A 193 -8.84 -5.55 -3.43
CA VAL A 193 -9.05 -4.09 -3.37
C VAL A 193 -9.66 -3.56 -4.68
N ASN A 194 -9.21 -4.05 -5.84
CA ASN A 194 -9.79 -3.67 -7.13
C ASN A 194 -11.28 -4.07 -7.26
N LEU A 195 -11.67 -5.23 -6.74
CA LEU A 195 -13.06 -5.69 -6.74
C LEU A 195 -13.96 -4.88 -5.80
N THR A 196 -13.40 -4.38 -4.69
CA THR A 196 -14.13 -3.55 -3.72
C THR A 196 -14.24 -2.07 -4.13
N ASP A 197 -13.47 -1.61 -5.12
CA ASP A 197 -13.51 -0.26 -5.69
C ASP A 197 -14.71 -0.05 -6.65
N GLY A 198 -15.86 -0.59 -6.29
CA GLY A 198 -17.13 -0.47 -7.03
C GLY A 198 -18.09 0.59 -6.48
N LEU A 199 -17.83 1.11 -5.28
CA LEU A 199 -18.66 2.11 -4.60
C LEU A 199 -17.80 3.25 -4.06
N ASP A 200 -18.37 4.45 -4.05
CA ASP A 200 -17.71 5.68 -3.63
C ASP A 200 -17.26 5.55 -2.17
N GLY A 201 -15.95 5.66 -1.95
CA GLY A 201 -15.31 5.60 -0.63
C GLY A 201 -15.15 4.21 -0.02
N LEU A 202 -15.67 3.13 -0.62
CA LEU A 202 -15.64 1.80 -0.02
C LEU A 202 -14.21 1.24 0.06
N ALA A 203 -13.52 1.13 -1.08
CA ALA A 203 -12.17 0.55 -1.12
C ALA A 203 -11.15 1.37 -0.33
N ALA A 204 -11.21 2.70 -0.43
CA ALA A 204 -10.30 3.59 0.30
C ALA A 204 -10.52 3.48 1.83
N GLY A 205 -11.77 3.46 2.30
CA GLY A 205 -12.08 3.30 3.72
C GLY A 205 -11.62 1.96 4.28
N LEU A 206 -11.94 0.85 3.59
CA LEU A 206 -11.50 -0.48 4.00
C LEU A 206 -9.97 -0.62 4.00
N SER A 207 -9.30 -0.07 2.98
CA SER A 207 -7.85 -0.08 2.88
C SER A 207 -7.18 0.72 3.99
N ALA A 208 -7.77 1.85 4.40
CA ALA A 208 -7.27 2.63 5.53
C ALA A 208 -7.34 1.84 6.85
N ILE A 209 -8.45 1.15 7.11
CA ILE A 209 -8.62 0.31 8.30
C ILE A 209 -7.60 -0.84 8.30
N ALA A 210 -7.47 -1.55 7.17
CA ALA A 210 -6.50 -2.65 7.04
C ALA A 210 -5.05 -2.18 7.22
N ALA A 211 -4.69 -1.04 6.62
CA ALA A 211 -3.35 -0.47 6.76
C ALA A 211 -3.06 -0.06 8.22
N LEU A 212 -4.03 0.50 8.95
CA LEU A 212 -3.88 0.80 10.38
C LEU A 212 -3.70 -0.47 11.23
N ALA A 213 -4.42 -1.54 10.93
CA ALA A 213 -4.24 -2.82 11.60
C ALA A 213 -2.80 -3.35 11.38
N PHE A 214 -2.31 -3.36 10.14
CA PHE A 214 -0.94 -3.76 9.85
C PHE A 214 0.12 -2.81 10.44
N ALA A 215 -0.19 -1.52 10.60
CA ALA A 215 0.70 -0.60 11.30
C ALA A 215 0.90 -1.01 12.77
N VAL A 216 -0.16 -1.45 13.45
CA VAL A 216 -0.06 -1.97 14.83
C VAL A 216 0.79 -3.25 14.86
N PHE A 217 0.58 -4.18 13.93
CA PHE A 217 1.41 -5.39 13.85
C PHE A 217 2.88 -5.07 13.58
N ALA A 218 3.17 -4.18 12.65
CA ALA A 218 4.54 -3.72 12.37
C ALA A 218 5.19 -3.12 13.62
N TYR A 219 4.46 -2.29 14.37
CA TYR A 219 4.97 -1.67 15.59
C TYR A 219 5.28 -2.72 16.66
N VAL A 220 4.38 -3.68 16.85
CA VAL A 220 4.50 -4.73 17.87
C VAL A 220 5.63 -5.71 17.54
N MET A 221 5.70 -6.18 16.30
CA MET A 221 6.71 -7.16 15.87
C MET A 221 8.09 -6.54 15.68
N GLY A 222 8.14 -5.23 15.44
CA GLY A 222 9.38 -4.46 15.29
C GLY A 222 10.05 -4.06 16.60
N ARG A 223 9.50 -4.40 17.78
CA ARG A 223 10.11 -4.09 19.08
C ARG A 223 10.24 -5.35 19.94
N VAL A 224 11.43 -5.53 20.52
CA VAL A 224 11.80 -6.72 21.29
C VAL A 224 10.90 -6.92 22.51
N ASP A 225 10.56 -5.84 23.20
CA ASP A 225 9.73 -5.86 24.41
C ASP A 225 8.31 -6.39 24.14
N THR A 226 7.63 -5.80 23.15
CA THR A 226 6.25 -6.17 22.82
C THR A 226 6.15 -7.51 22.12
N SER A 227 7.09 -7.83 21.21
CA SER A 227 7.10 -9.12 20.53
C SER A 227 7.32 -10.27 21.52
N PHE A 228 8.26 -10.10 22.47
CA PHE A 228 8.51 -11.09 23.51
C PHE A 228 7.31 -11.29 24.43
N TYR A 229 6.72 -10.18 24.93
CA TYR A 229 5.56 -10.25 25.82
C TYR A 229 4.35 -10.95 25.19
N LEU A 230 4.06 -10.67 23.91
CA LEU A 230 2.93 -11.27 23.20
C LEU A 230 3.23 -12.67 22.65
N GLY A 231 4.51 -13.06 22.59
CA GLY A 231 4.96 -14.31 21.97
C GLY A 231 4.85 -14.28 20.46
N LEU A 232 5.15 -13.14 19.84
CA LEU A 232 5.25 -12.95 18.39
C LEU A 232 6.74 -12.92 17.98
N PRO A 233 7.10 -13.33 16.75
CA PRO A 233 8.48 -13.26 16.30
C PRO A 233 8.94 -11.80 16.21
N TYR A 234 10.15 -11.54 16.69
CA TYR A 234 10.78 -10.24 16.57
C TYR A 234 11.38 -10.09 15.18
N LEU A 235 10.96 -9.05 14.46
CA LEU A 235 11.44 -8.72 13.13
C LEU A 235 12.24 -7.41 13.20
N PRO A 236 13.58 -7.46 13.27
CA PRO A 236 14.42 -6.26 13.36
C PRO A 236 14.15 -5.32 12.18
N GLY A 237 13.90 -4.04 12.45
CA GLY A 237 13.61 -3.03 11.41
C GLY A 237 12.15 -2.96 10.94
N ALA A 238 11.36 -4.03 11.12
CA ALA A 238 9.96 -4.06 10.69
C ALA A 238 9.07 -2.97 11.31
N GLY A 239 9.49 -2.37 12.43
CA GLY A 239 8.84 -1.21 13.03
C GLY A 239 8.72 -0.01 12.09
N GLU A 240 9.61 0.13 11.10
CA GLU A 240 9.54 1.16 10.06
C GLU A 240 8.30 0.99 9.17
N LEU A 241 7.82 -0.25 8.96
CA LEU A 241 6.57 -0.49 8.24
C LEU A 241 5.35 0.16 8.92
N THR A 242 5.43 0.48 10.22
CA THR A 242 4.41 1.29 10.90
C THR A 242 4.27 2.64 10.21
N VAL A 243 5.39 3.33 9.94
CA VAL A 243 5.41 4.66 9.31
C VAL A 243 4.86 4.58 7.89
N PHE A 244 5.25 3.56 7.14
CA PHE A 244 4.72 3.30 5.79
C PHE A 244 3.21 3.01 5.82
N ALA A 245 2.75 2.11 6.67
CA ALA A 245 1.35 1.68 6.71
C ALA A 245 0.41 2.81 7.15
N VAL A 246 0.81 3.66 8.10
CA VAL A 246 0.01 4.86 8.44
C VAL A 246 0.08 5.94 7.36
N ALA A 247 1.15 6.03 6.56
CA ALA A 247 1.16 6.88 5.37
C ALA A 247 0.19 6.38 4.30
N VAL A 248 0.07 5.06 4.12
CA VAL A 248 -0.95 4.43 3.27
C VAL A 248 -2.36 4.72 3.80
N ALA A 249 -2.60 4.59 5.11
CA ALA A 249 -3.88 4.96 5.71
C ALA A 249 -4.19 6.45 5.55
N GLY A 250 -3.22 7.33 5.80
CA GLY A 250 -3.36 8.78 5.66
C GLY A 250 -3.64 9.21 4.22
N SER A 251 -3.01 8.57 3.23
CA SER A 251 -3.29 8.85 1.82
C SER A 251 -4.69 8.39 1.41
N ALA A 252 -5.14 7.24 1.90
CA ALA A 252 -6.49 6.72 1.68
C ALA A 252 -7.56 7.63 2.31
N ILE A 253 -7.34 8.09 3.55
CA ILE A 253 -8.22 9.07 4.21
C ILE A 253 -8.20 10.42 3.48
N GLY A 254 -7.03 10.88 3.04
CA GLY A 254 -6.93 12.10 2.25
C GLY A 254 -7.65 11.99 0.90
N PHE A 255 -7.61 10.82 0.26
CA PHE A 255 -8.32 10.54 -0.99
C PHE A 255 -9.83 10.44 -0.78
N LEU A 256 -10.29 9.88 0.35
CA LEU A 256 -11.70 9.81 0.71
C LEU A 256 -12.38 11.18 0.69
N TRP A 257 -11.68 12.26 1.02
CA TRP A 257 -12.22 13.62 0.92
C TRP A 257 -12.75 13.96 -0.49
N PHE A 258 -12.12 13.43 -1.53
CA PHE A 258 -12.52 13.64 -2.92
C PHE A 258 -13.38 12.50 -3.48
N ASN A 259 -13.40 11.34 -2.83
CA ASN A 259 -14.06 10.14 -3.32
C ASN A 259 -15.34 9.78 -2.56
N ALA A 260 -15.60 10.39 -1.39
CA ALA A 260 -16.85 10.22 -0.66
C ALA A 260 -18.06 10.67 -1.51
N PRO A 261 -19.24 10.04 -1.35
CA PRO A 261 -20.42 10.39 -2.15
C PRO A 261 -20.84 11.86 -1.97
N PRO A 262 -21.04 12.64 -3.06
CA PRO A 262 -20.79 12.31 -4.46
C PRO A 262 -19.30 12.43 -4.87
N ALA A 263 -18.74 11.39 -5.49
CA ALA A 263 -17.32 11.34 -5.83
C ALA A 263 -16.89 12.35 -6.92
N LEU A 264 -15.80 13.08 -6.67
CA LEU A 264 -15.14 14.00 -7.60
C LEU A 264 -14.10 13.29 -8.47
N VAL A 265 -13.58 12.15 -8.02
CA VAL A 265 -12.59 11.34 -8.76
C VAL A 265 -12.69 9.88 -8.36
N PHE A 266 -12.51 8.97 -9.31
CA PHE A 266 -12.41 7.53 -9.05
C PHE A 266 -10.97 7.07 -8.85
N MET A 267 -10.78 6.13 -7.94
CA MET A 267 -9.46 5.59 -7.61
C MET A 267 -8.81 4.93 -8.83
N GLY A 268 -9.57 4.11 -9.56
CA GLY A 268 -9.09 3.38 -10.73
C GLY A 268 -8.20 2.21 -10.35
N ASP A 269 -7.73 1.48 -11.37
CA ASP A 269 -6.81 0.36 -11.18
C ASP A 269 -5.47 0.84 -10.62
N THR A 270 -5.08 2.09 -10.93
CA THR A 270 -3.87 2.74 -10.38
C THR A 270 -3.84 2.71 -8.85
N GLY A 271 -4.92 3.14 -8.20
CA GLY A 271 -4.95 3.23 -6.74
C GLY A 271 -5.27 1.90 -6.09
N SER A 272 -6.23 1.15 -6.65
CA SER A 272 -6.68 -0.10 -6.04
C SER A 272 -5.61 -1.19 -6.06
N LEU A 273 -4.85 -1.33 -7.16
CA LEU A 273 -3.73 -2.26 -7.21
C LEU A 273 -2.57 -1.80 -6.32
N ALA A 274 -2.29 -0.49 -6.27
CA ALA A 274 -1.25 0.05 -5.39
C ALA A 274 -1.55 -0.25 -3.92
N LEU A 275 -2.78 0.02 -3.46
CA LEU A 275 -3.20 -0.22 -2.08
C LEU A 275 -3.19 -1.70 -1.72
N GLY A 276 -3.80 -2.55 -2.55
CA GLY A 276 -3.82 -3.99 -2.26
C GLY A 276 -2.43 -4.61 -2.37
N GLY A 277 -1.58 -4.12 -3.29
CA GLY A 277 -0.16 -4.49 -3.38
C GLY A 277 0.64 -4.07 -2.15
N ALA A 278 0.42 -2.86 -1.64
CA ALA A 278 1.03 -2.36 -0.42
C ALA A 278 0.65 -3.22 0.79
N ILE A 279 -0.66 -3.44 1.00
CA ILE A 279 -1.19 -4.23 2.13
C ILE A 279 -0.71 -5.69 2.05
N GLY A 280 -0.82 -6.32 0.87
CA GLY A 280 -0.35 -7.70 0.67
C GLY A 280 1.16 -7.85 0.89
N THR A 281 1.95 -6.87 0.46
CA THR A 281 3.41 -6.86 0.70
C THR A 281 3.73 -6.70 2.17
N VAL A 282 3.07 -5.78 2.88
CA VAL A 282 3.26 -5.60 4.33
C VAL A 282 2.88 -6.87 5.10
N ALA A 283 1.79 -7.54 4.73
CA ALA A 283 1.39 -8.81 5.34
C ALA A 283 2.47 -9.89 5.14
N VAL A 284 3.04 -10.00 3.94
CA VAL A 284 4.13 -10.93 3.60
C VAL A 284 5.40 -10.64 4.41
N LEU A 285 5.77 -9.37 4.52
CA LEU A 285 6.96 -8.92 5.24
C LEU A 285 6.83 -9.14 6.76
N LEU A 286 5.62 -9.00 7.30
CA LEU A 286 5.30 -9.26 8.70
C LEU A 286 4.97 -10.73 9.00
N LYS A 287 5.06 -11.63 8.01
CA LYS A 287 4.69 -13.05 8.15
C LYS A 287 3.27 -13.26 8.72
N SER A 288 2.37 -12.33 8.40
CA SER A 288 1.06 -12.15 9.02
C SER A 288 -0.06 -12.17 7.97
N GLU A 289 0.07 -13.03 6.95
CA GLU A 289 -0.84 -13.11 5.80
C GLU A 289 -2.18 -13.80 6.08
N LEU A 290 -2.26 -14.57 7.17
CA LEU A 290 -3.45 -15.34 7.54
C LEU A 290 -4.36 -14.62 8.55
N LEU A 291 -4.02 -13.38 8.93
CA LEU A 291 -4.86 -12.49 9.73
C LEU A 291 -6.04 -11.96 8.91
#